data_AF-H3HAX2-F1
#
_entry.id   AF-H3HAX2-F1
#
_cell.length_a   1.000
_cell.length_b   1.000
_cell.length_c   1.000
_cell.angle_alpha   90.00
_cell.angle_beta   90.00
_cell.angle_gamma   90.00
#
_symmetry.space_group_name_H-M   'P 1'
#
loop_
_entity.id
_entity.type
_entity.pdbx_description
1 polymer ?
#
loop_
_entity_poly.entity_id
_entity_poly.type
_entity_poly.pdbx_seq_one_letter_code
_entity_poly.pdbx_strand_id
1 'polypeptide(L)'
;MEKLRTLLRDAEEDQRRTLWAIAVNSEQVSRLKDPVLLLLDVLTQTEMMEARRETLQVLRRLFAACSAHFYDAQAFLETPTNPTKAQHVTKRGNVVLKALLAALTVLSSRDEVDEEIVQTLVDMVRDLCLQSMNATDVVALFDFLRLGQPPARRWVLQMQKSLVEMDTLPRAIFTMRGPHAGLIVPSEHQLLTKRGYSCSFGIHLDTSAAVVPLYSFRGQNGHGVSALLEGKTLVVKMVAGQGVVQKVEVPFACYIEKMEREWVHLCIVHAKKMVFRDKLTVFVDGKSVFNGNLGYPDPLMLVENAGLTDKSKFCFCYDARSCDQKKRVCYDVSGNDCHGSLGPGTSADGGLSPSA
;
A
#
# COMPACT_ATOMS: atom_id res chain seq x y z
N MET A 1 -23.83 -29.46 17.85
CA MET A 1 -24.29 -28.22 18.49
C MET A 1 -23.60 -27.96 19.84
N GLU A 2 -23.69 -28.86 20.83
CA GLU A 2 -23.04 -28.68 22.15
C GLU A 2 -21.53 -28.31 22.06
N LYS A 3 -20.76 -29.08 21.28
CA LYS A 3 -19.31 -28.86 21.07
C LYS A 3 -18.99 -27.51 20.44
N LEU A 4 -19.81 -27.06 19.48
CA LEU A 4 -19.65 -25.74 18.85
C LEU A 4 -19.91 -24.63 19.87
N ARG A 5 -20.98 -24.75 20.67
CA ARG A 5 -21.29 -23.76 21.72
C ARG A 5 -20.23 -23.69 22.81
N THR A 6 -19.51 -24.78 23.06
CA THR A 6 -18.33 -24.74 23.93
C THR A 6 -17.19 -23.97 23.27
N LEU A 7 -16.83 -24.28 22.02
CA LEU A 7 -15.81 -23.55 21.27
C LEU A 7 -16.10 -22.04 21.15
N LEU A 8 -17.36 -21.66 20.90
CA LEU A 8 -17.77 -20.26 20.83
C LEU A 8 -17.62 -19.54 22.18
N ARG A 9 -17.99 -20.21 23.29
CA ARG A 9 -17.79 -19.66 24.64
C ARG A 9 -16.32 -19.49 24.99
N ASP A 10 -15.50 -20.48 24.64
CA ASP A 10 -14.05 -20.42 24.87
C ASP A 10 -13.44 -19.23 24.10
N ALA A 11 -13.85 -19.03 22.84
CA ALA A 11 -13.39 -17.91 22.03
C ALA A 11 -13.83 -16.54 22.59
N GLU A 12 -15.06 -16.42 23.12
CA GLU A 12 -15.53 -15.20 23.78
C GLU A 12 -14.84 -14.94 25.11
N GLU A 13 -14.48 -15.99 25.85
CA GLU A 13 -13.75 -15.85 27.11
C GLU A 13 -12.30 -15.42 26.86
N ASP A 14 -11.65 -15.98 25.85
CA ASP A 14 -10.34 -15.56 25.38
C ASP A 14 -10.36 -14.12 24.85
N GLN A 15 -11.42 -13.72 24.14
CA GLN A 15 -11.64 -12.32 23.76
C GLN A 15 -11.61 -11.41 24.98
N ARG A 16 -12.41 -11.75 26.00
CA ARG A 16 -12.60 -10.90 27.19
C ARG A 16 -11.31 -10.79 28.00
N ARG A 17 -10.60 -11.90 28.18
CA ARG A 17 -9.28 -11.94 28.84
C ARG A 17 -8.26 -11.11 28.07
N THR A 18 -8.24 -11.22 26.75
CA THR A 18 -7.27 -10.51 25.93
C THR A 18 -7.58 -9.02 25.83
N LEU A 19 -8.85 -8.61 25.70
CA LEU A 19 -9.24 -7.20 25.73
C LEU A 19 -8.85 -6.51 27.05
N TRP A 20 -9.02 -7.19 28.18
CA TRP A 20 -8.56 -6.67 29.47
C TRP A 20 -7.03 -6.55 29.53
N ALA A 21 -6.31 -7.51 28.93
CA ALA A 21 -4.86 -7.49 28.86
C ALA A 21 -4.29 -6.48 27.84
N ILE A 22 -5.00 -6.16 26.75
CA ILE A 22 -4.59 -5.20 25.72
C ILE A 22 -4.52 -3.77 26.29
N ALA A 23 -5.42 -3.42 27.22
CA ALA A 23 -5.35 -2.16 27.94
C ALA A 23 -4.06 -1.99 28.76
N VAL A 24 -3.34 -3.10 29.01
CA VAL A 24 -2.11 -3.16 29.82
C VAL A 24 -0.86 -3.47 28.96
N ASN A 25 -1.00 -4.28 27.90
CA ASN A 25 0.05 -4.62 26.94
C ASN A 25 -0.51 -4.96 25.55
N SER A 26 -0.22 -4.14 24.54
CA SER A 26 -0.65 -4.32 23.15
C SER A 26 -0.08 -5.56 22.45
N GLU A 27 0.99 -6.18 22.95
CA GLU A 27 1.54 -7.42 22.38
C GLU A 27 0.59 -8.62 22.55
N GLN A 28 -0.36 -8.52 23.48
CA GLN A 28 -1.35 -9.58 23.75
C GLN A 28 -2.36 -9.76 22.62
N VAL A 29 -2.51 -8.79 21.71
CA VAL A 29 -3.46 -8.87 20.58
C VAL A 29 -3.13 -10.05 19.65
N SER A 30 -1.86 -10.45 19.56
CA SER A 30 -1.40 -11.61 18.81
C SER A 30 -2.14 -12.92 19.17
N ARG A 31 -2.64 -13.03 20.41
CA ARG A 31 -3.42 -14.19 20.89
C ARG A 31 -4.81 -14.29 20.28
N LEU A 32 -5.34 -13.20 19.73
CA LEU A 32 -6.67 -13.18 19.09
C LEU A 32 -6.63 -13.62 17.63
N LYS A 33 -5.44 -13.72 17.02
CA LYS A 33 -5.28 -14.23 15.67
C LYS A 33 -5.85 -15.64 15.52
N ASP A 34 -5.42 -16.57 16.36
CA ASP A 34 -5.78 -17.98 16.20
C ASP A 34 -7.28 -18.22 16.38
N PRO A 35 -7.97 -17.59 17.35
CA PRO A 35 -9.44 -17.61 17.43
C PRO A 35 -10.14 -17.07 16.18
N VAL A 36 -9.67 -15.95 15.60
CA VAL A 36 -10.26 -15.38 14.38
C VAL A 36 -10.10 -16.34 13.20
N LEU A 37 -8.91 -16.90 13.01
CA LEU A 37 -8.63 -17.87 11.95
C LEU A 37 -9.45 -19.15 12.12
N LEU A 38 -9.56 -19.66 13.35
CA LEU A 38 -10.38 -20.82 13.67
C LEU A 38 -11.86 -20.58 13.36
N LEU A 39 -12.41 -19.44 13.75
CA LEU A 39 -13.82 -19.14 13.50
C LEU A 39 -14.13 -18.94 12.01
N LEU A 40 -13.20 -18.40 11.22
CA LEU A 40 -13.32 -18.37 9.77
C LEU A 40 -13.34 -19.78 9.17
N ASP A 41 -12.48 -20.68 9.66
CA ASP A 41 -12.46 -22.07 9.24
C ASP A 41 -13.78 -22.78 9.60
N VAL A 42 -14.22 -22.66 10.85
CA VAL A 42 -15.52 -23.20 11.33
C VAL A 42 -16.69 -22.67 10.51
N LEU A 43 -16.70 -21.38 10.18
CA LEU A 43 -17.75 -20.77 9.35
C LEU A 43 -17.83 -21.41 7.96
N THR A 44 -16.68 -21.77 7.38
CA THR A 44 -16.59 -22.39 6.05
C THR A 44 -16.84 -23.89 6.04
N GLN A 45 -16.76 -24.57 7.19
CA GLN A 45 -17.01 -26.01 7.30
C GLN A 45 -18.43 -26.32 7.80
N THR A 46 -19.07 -25.39 8.52
CA THR A 46 -20.38 -25.63 9.12
C THR A 46 -21.48 -25.76 8.06
N GLU A 47 -22.30 -26.80 8.15
CA GLU A 47 -23.44 -27.02 7.23
C GLU A 47 -24.73 -26.36 7.74
N MET A 48 -24.98 -26.40 9.06
CA MET A 48 -26.18 -25.84 9.67
C MET A 48 -26.18 -24.30 9.65
N MET A 49 -27.25 -23.71 9.14
CA MET A 49 -27.40 -22.25 9.01
C MET A 49 -27.36 -21.51 10.36
N GLU A 50 -28.05 -22.04 11.37
CA GLU A 50 -28.05 -21.46 12.73
C GLU A 50 -26.64 -21.42 13.32
N ALA A 51 -25.89 -22.51 13.19
CA ALA A 51 -24.51 -22.61 13.65
C ALA A 51 -23.57 -21.65 12.91
N ARG A 52 -23.77 -21.43 11.60
CA ARG A 52 -23.01 -20.41 10.84
C ARG A 52 -23.30 -19.01 11.36
N ARG A 53 -24.57 -18.68 11.64
CA ARG A 53 -24.96 -17.37 12.19
C ARG A 53 -24.39 -17.14 13.58
N GLU A 54 -24.46 -18.14 14.48
CA GLU A 54 -23.83 -18.08 15.81
C GLU A 54 -22.31 -17.84 15.67
N THR A 55 -21.63 -18.57 14.77
CA THR A 55 -20.19 -18.42 14.50
C THR A 55 -19.85 -17.03 13.98
N LEU A 56 -20.64 -16.51 13.03
CA LEU A 56 -20.43 -15.19 12.44
C LEU A 56 -20.57 -14.07 13.50
N GLN A 57 -21.54 -14.18 14.41
CA GLN A 57 -21.72 -13.18 15.47
C GLN A 57 -20.50 -13.09 16.40
N VAL A 58 -19.97 -14.25 16.80
CA VAL A 58 -18.76 -14.32 17.65
C VAL A 58 -17.55 -13.81 16.90
N LEU A 59 -17.40 -14.20 15.62
CA LEU A 59 -16.34 -13.71 14.75
C LEU A 59 -16.36 -12.18 14.60
N ARG A 60 -17.53 -11.56 14.41
CA ARG A 60 -17.65 -10.09 14.30
C ARG A 60 -17.16 -9.38 15.56
N ARG A 61 -17.51 -9.90 16.74
CA ARG A 61 -17.08 -9.33 18.03
C ARG A 61 -15.57 -9.40 18.18
N LEU A 62 -14.98 -10.57 17.91
CA LEU A 62 -13.53 -10.78 17.95
C LEU A 62 -12.79 -9.92 16.93
N PHE A 63 -13.31 -9.83 15.71
CA PHE A 63 -12.72 -9.04 14.64
C PHE A 63 -12.71 -7.55 14.97
N ALA A 64 -13.81 -7.01 15.50
CA ALA A 64 -13.89 -5.61 15.91
C ALA A 64 -12.82 -5.28 16.99
N ALA A 65 -12.60 -6.18 17.95
CA ALA A 65 -11.55 -6.05 18.95
C ALA A 65 -10.13 -6.03 18.37
N CYS A 66 -9.89 -6.74 17.26
CA CYS A 66 -8.59 -6.82 16.61
C CYS A 66 -8.35 -5.77 15.52
N SER A 67 -9.40 -5.06 15.11
CA SER A 67 -9.42 -4.18 13.92
C SER A 67 -8.29 -3.15 13.89
N ALA A 68 -7.93 -2.58 15.04
CA ALA A 68 -6.86 -1.58 15.17
C ALA A 68 -5.43 -2.15 15.05
N HIS A 69 -5.27 -3.48 15.09
CA HIS A 69 -3.97 -4.15 15.22
C HIS A 69 -3.68 -5.14 14.10
N PHE A 70 -4.58 -5.33 13.14
CA PHE A 70 -4.40 -6.32 12.08
C PHE A 70 -3.15 -6.12 11.20
N TYR A 71 -2.51 -4.97 11.25
CA TYR A 71 -1.27 -4.67 10.53
C TYR A 71 -0.03 -4.61 11.42
N ASP A 72 -0.15 -5.03 12.67
CA ASP A 72 1.01 -5.28 13.52
C ASP A 72 1.81 -6.48 12.96
N ALA A 73 3.06 -6.19 12.59
CA ALA A 73 3.97 -7.13 11.96
C ALA A 73 4.32 -8.34 12.83
N GLN A 74 4.18 -8.22 14.16
CA GLN A 74 4.44 -9.32 15.09
C GLN A 74 3.23 -10.22 15.29
N ALA A 75 2.02 -9.70 15.07
CA ALA A 75 0.79 -10.40 15.40
C ALA A 75 0.12 -11.07 14.18
N PHE A 76 -0.06 -10.34 13.08
CA PHE A 76 -1.00 -10.74 12.00
C PHE A 76 -0.37 -10.84 10.60
N LEU A 77 0.93 -10.61 10.47
CA LEU A 77 1.64 -10.86 9.22
C LEU A 77 2.18 -12.30 9.17
N GLU A 78 2.21 -12.88 7.97
CA GLU A 78 2.74 -14.24 7.74
C GLU A 78 4.17 -14.42 8.32
N THR A 79 4.38 -15.45 9.13
CA THR A 79 5.72 -15.81 9.62
C THR A 79 6.58 -16.43 8.50
N PRO A 80 7.86 -16.05 8.35
CA PRO A 80 8.73 -16.65 7.35
C PRO A 80 8.92 -18.13 7.63
N THR A 81 8.70 -18.97 6.63
CA THR A 81 8.90 -20.42 6.70
C THR A 81 10.37 -20.85 6.72
N ASN A 82 11.32 -19.93 6.58
CA ASN A 82 12.77 -20.23 6.63
C ASN A 82 13.57 -19.13 7.35
N PRO A 83 14.17 -19.42 8.53
CA PRO A 83 14.95 -18.43 9.30
C PRO A 83 16.32 -18.11 8.68
N THR A 84 16.81 -18.91 7.73
CA THR A 84 18.14 -18.71 7.08
C THR A 84 18.17 -17.63 5.99
N LYS A 85 17.01 -17.04 5.65
CA LYS A 85 16.90 -15.92 4.69
C LYS A 85 16.49 -14.60 5.36
N ALA A 86 16.92 -14.39 6.61
CA ALA A 86 16.59 -13.20 7.41
C ALA A 86 17.05 -11.85 6.83
N GLN A 87 17.82 -11.83 5.74
CA GLN A 87 18.25 -10.60 5.05
C GLN A 87 17.38 -10.22 3.84
N HIS A 88 16.38 -11.03 3.48
CA HIS A 88 15.42 -10.65 2.45
C HIS A 88 14.14 -10.15 3.10
N VAL A 89 13.77 -8.88 2.85
CA VAL A 89 12.43 -8.32 3.13
C VAL A 89 11.40 -9.23 2.46
N THR A 90 10.93 -10.22 3.21
CA THR A 90 9.90 -11.15 2.76
C THR A 90 8.61 -10.34 2.85
N LYS A 91 7.98 -10.04 1.71
CA LYS A 91 6.73 -9.29 1.71
C LYS A 91 5.62 -10.15 2.32
N ARG A 92 5.31 -9.95 3.59
CA ARG A 92 4.35 -10.76 4.35
C ARG A 92 2.94 -10.23 4.12
N GLY A 93 2.01 -11.08 3.72
CA GLY A 93 0.60 -10.74 3.65
C GLY A 93 -0.06 -10.77 5.03
N ASN A 94 -1.21 -10.11 5.14
CA ASN A 94 -2.09 -10.21 6.30
C ASN A 94 -2.79 -11.59 6.28
N VAL A 95 -2.56 -12.39 7.32
CA VAL A 95 -3.11 -13.75 7.41
C VAL A 95 -4.63 -13.79 7.52
N VAL A 96 -5.23 -12.78 8.18
CA VAL A 96 -6.68 -12.66 8.36
C VAL A 96 -7.34 -12.27 7.06
N LEU A 97 -6.77 -11.33 6.30
CA LEU A 97 -7.26 -10.99 4.97
C LEU A 97 -7.24 -12.21 4.05
N LYS A 98 -6.13 -12.96 4.04
CA LYS A 98 -6.00 -14.18 3.24
C LYS A 98 -7.08 -15.21 3.60
N ALA A 99 -7.32 -15.41 4.90
CA ALA A 99 -8.36 -16.32 5.38
C ALA A 99 -9.77 -15.84 5.03
N LEU A 100 -10.06 -14.54 5.11
CA LEU A 100 -11.33 -13.96 4.68
C LEU A 100 -11.60 -14.19 3.19
N LEU A 101 -10.61 -13.94 2.33
CA LEU A 101 -10.75 -14.16 0.88
C LEU A 101 -10.93 -15.64 0.54
N ALA A 102 -10.23 -16.53 1.25
CA ALA A 102 -10.44 -17.97 1.13
C ALA A 102 -11.87 -18.36 1.57
N ALA A 103 -12.34 -17.84 2.70
CA ALA A 103 -13.69 -18.11 3.20
C ALA A 103 -14.77 -17.62 2.24
N LEU A 104 -14.62 -16.42 1.68
CA LEU A 104 -15.50 -15.89 0.64
C LEU A 104 -15.54 -16.79 -0.60
N THR A 105 -14.40 -17.35 -1.00
CA THR A 105 -14.31 -18.28 -2.13
C THR A 105 -15.10 -19.56 -1.85
N VAL A 106 -14.90 -20.17 -0.68
CA VAL A 106 -15.57 -21.42 -0.28
C VAL A 106 -17.08 -21.21 -0.12
N LEU A 107 -17.51 -20.12 0.52
CA LEU A 107 -18.92 -19.85 0.75
C LEU A 107 -19.66 -19.51 -0.54
N SER A 108 -19.00 -18.84 -1.50
CA SER A 108 -19.60 -18.51 -2.80
C SER A 108 -19.67 -19.69 -3.76
N SER A 109 -18.96 -20.79 -3.49
CA SER A 109 -19.02 -22.00 -4.31
C SER A 109 -20.07 -23.00 -3.84
N ARG A 110 -20.86 -22.68 -2.81
CA ARG A 110 -21.94 -23.55 -2.30
C ARG A 110 -23.22 -23.36 -3.12
N ASP A 111 -24.03 -24.42 -3.23
CA ASP A 111 -25.29 -24.39 -3.99
C ASP A 111 -26.29 -23.37 -3.42
N GLU A 112 -26.36 -23.28 -2.08
CA GLU A 112 -27.13 -22.27 -1.35
C GLU A 112 -26.18 -21.27 -0.67
N VAL A 113 -26.02 -20.10 -1.29
CA VAL A 113 -25.19 -19.01 -0.75
C VAL A 113 -26.02 -18.16 0.21
N ASP A 114 -25.55 -18.07 1.46
CA ASP A 114 -26.09 -17.11 2.43
C ASP A 114 -25.50 -15.72 2.13
N GLU A 115 -26.31 -14.90 1.46
CA GLU A 115 -25.95 -13.54 1.07
C GLU A 115 -25.59 -12.64 2.27
N GLU A 116 -26.25 -12.82 3.41
CA GLU A 116 -26.01 -12.01 4.62
C GLU A 116 -24.62 -12.30 5.21
N ILE A 117 -24.25 -13.59 5.26
CA ILE A 117 -22.93 -14.02 5.73
C ILE A 117 -21.84 -13.50 4.79
N VAL A 118 -22.03 -13.69 3.48
CA VAL A 118 -21.03 -13.27 2.50
C VAL A 118 -20.86 -11.75 2.51
N GLN A 119 -21.95 -10.97 2.59
CA GLN A 119 -21.88 -9.52 2.69
C GLN A 119 -21.16 -9.07 3.97
N THR A 120 -21.43 -9.72 5.10
CA THR A 120 -20.74 -9.42 6.36
C THR A 120 -19.23 -9.65 6.26
N LEU A 121 -18.79 -10.73 5.60
CA LEU A 121 -17.37 -10.99 5.38
C LEU A 121 -16.74 -9.95 4.44
N VAL A 122 -17.48 -9.47 3.43
CA VAL A 122 -17.03 -8.37 2.57
C VAL A 122 -16.86 -7.08 3.35
N ASP A 123 -17.77 -6.79 4.29
CA ASP A 123 -17.65 -5.62 5.17
C ASP A 123 -16.42 -5.73 6.08
N MET A 124 -16.10 -6.92 6.60
CA MET A 124 -14.85 -7.15 7.34
C MET A 124 -13.60 -6.95 6.47
N VAL A 125 -13.64 -7.40 5.20
CA VAL A 125 -12.56 -7.10 4.25
C VAL A 125 -12.44 -5.60 4.03
N ARG A 126 -13.56 -4.87 3.90
CA ARG A 126 -13.57 -3.41 3.79
C ARG A 126 -12.90 -2.75 4.99
N ASP A 127 -13.21 -3.18 6.20
CA ASP A 127 -12.63 -2.65 7.43
C ASP A 127 -11.11 -2.84 7.46
N LEU A 128 -10.59 -3.98 6.99
CA LEU A 128 -9.16 -4.19 6.79
C LEU A 128 -8.57 -3.26 5.72
N CYS A 129 -9.28 -3.07 4.61
CA CYS A 129 -8.82 -2.22 3.51
C CYS A 129 -8.78 -0.73 3.88
N LEU A 130 -9.62 -0.29 4.82
CA LEU A 130 -9.57 1.06 5.39
C LEU A 130 -8.33 1.30 6.26
N GLN A 131 -7.66 0.23 6.70
CA GLN A 131 -6.38 0.29 7.41
C GLN A 131 -5.20 0.34 6.44
N SER A 132 -3.98 -0.04 6.86
CA SER A 132 -2.79 -0.01 6.02
C SER A 132 -2.57 -1.29 5.24
N MET A 133 -2.94 -1.32 3.96
CA MET A 133 -2.66 -2.47 3.10
C MET A 133 -1.23 -2.48 2.58
N ASN A 134 -0.54 -3.61 2.73
CA ASN A 134 0.74 -3.83 2.06
C ASN A 134 0.54 -4.29 0.60
N ALA A 135 1.62 -4.31 -0.19
CA ALA A 135 1.53 -4.69 -1.60
C ALA A 135 1.09 -6.15 -1.82
N THR A 136 1.40 -7.07 -0.90
CA THR A 136 0.98 -8.48 -0.99
C THR A 136 -0.55 -8.60 -0.87
N ASP A 137 -1.14 -7.82 0.02
CA ASP A 137 -2.58 -7.81 0.25
C ASP A 137 -3.36 -7.23 -0.94
N VAL A 138 -2.84 -6.16 -1.55
CA VAL A 138 -3.42 -5.58 -2.78
C VAL A 138 -3.40 -6.60 -3.92
N VAL A 139 -2.32 -7.38 -4.05
CA VAL A 139 -2.24 -8.45 -5.04
C VAL A 139 -3.26 -9.56 -4.73
N ALA A 140 -3.40 -9.95 -3.46
CA ALA A 140 -4.38 -10.97 -3.05
C ALA A 140 -5.83 -10.54 -3.36
N LEU A 141 -6.17 -9.27 -3.13
CA LEU A 141 -7.45 -8.70 -3.52
C LEU A 141 -7.67 -8.74 -5.03
N PHE A 142 -6.65 -8.41 -5.82
CA PHE A 142 -6.74 -8.45 -7.28
C PHE A 142 -6.90 -9.87 -7.81
N ASP A 143 -6.16 -10.84 -7.24
CA ASP A 143 -6.30 -12.24 -7.59
C ASP A 143 -7.69 -12.79 -7.22
N PHE A 144 -8.25 -12.37 -6.08
CA PHE A 144 -9.64 -12.69 -5.73
C PHE A 144 -10.63 -12.14 -6.77
N LEU A 145 -10.47 -10.90 -7.23
CA LEU A 145 -11.34 -10.35 -8.28
C LEU A 145 -11.20 -11.06 -9.62
N ARG A 146 -10.02 -11.63 -9.90
CA ARG A 146 -9.74 -12.37 -11.13
C ARG A 146 -10.32 -13.79 -11.11
N LEU A 147 -10.27 -14.46 -9.96
CA LEU A 147 -10.59 -15.89 -9.81
C LEU A 147 -11.91 -16.17 -9.06
N GLY A 148 -12.41 -15.22 -8.28
CA GLY A 148 -13.57 -15.39 -7.41
C GLY A 148 -14.89 -15.54 -8.15
N GLN A 149 -15.88 -16.09 -7.47
CA GLN A 149 -17.23 -16.31 -8.00
C GLN A 149 -18.25 -15.29 -7.43
N PRO A 150 -19.35 -14.99 -8.14
CA PRO A 150 -20.49 -14.30 -7.57
C PRO A 150 -21.14 -15.11 -6.43
N PRO A 151 -21.75 -14.47 -5.42
CA PRO A 151 -21.95 -13.02 -5.27
C PRO A 151 -20.73 -12.28 -4.70
N ALA A 152 -19.81 -12.96 -3.98
CA ALA A 152 -18.70 -12.29 -3.29
C ALA A 152 -17.82 -11.46 -4.22
N ARG A 153 -17.48 -11.96 -5.43
CA ARG A 153 -16.69 -11.19 -6.41
C ARG A 153 -17.34 -9.85 -6.75
N ARG A 154 -18.67 -9.80 -6.92
CA ARG A 154 -19.41 -8.58 -7.26
C ARG A 154 -19.33 -7.59 -6.11
N TRP A 155 -19.52 -8.04 -4.87
CA TRP A 155 -19.51 -7.17 -3.71
C TRP A 155 -18.12 -6.69 -3.32
N VAL A 156 -17.08 -7.53 -3.46
CA VAL A 156 -15.69 -7.08 -3.28
C VAL A 156 -15.33 -6.03 -4.34
N LEU A 157 -15.76 -6.19 -5.59
CA LEU A 157 -15.54 -5.18 -6.63
C LEU A 157 -16.26 -3.87 -6.30
N GLN A 158 -17.52 -3.95 -5.87
CA GLN A 158 -18.31 -2.77 -5.48
C GLN A 158 -17.71 -2.07 -4.25
N MET A 159 -17.24 -2.84 -3.27
CA MET A 159 -16.55 -2.35 -2.09
C MET A 159 -15.26 -1.63 -2.47
N GLN A 160 -14.42 -2.23 -3.32
CA GLN A 160 -13.18 -1.58 -3.79
C GLN A 160 -13.48 -0.30 -4.57
N LYS A 161 -14.49 -0.33 -5.46
CA LYS A 161 -14.94 0.86 -6.17
C LYS A 161 -15.34 1.95 -5.18
N SER A 162 -16.15 1.61 -4.17
CA SER A 162 -16.54 2.54 -3.11
C SER A 162 -15.34 3.06 -2.32
N LEU A 163 -14.34 2.24 -1.99
CA LEU A 163 -13.14 2.71 -1.29
C LEU A 163 -12.27 3.65 -2.12
N VAL A 164 -12.23 3.43 -3.44
CA VAL A 164 -11.53 4.31 -4.38
C VAL A 164 -12.30 5.62 -4.61
N GLU A 165 -13.63 5.55 -4.57
CA GLU A 165 -14.54 6.70 -4.74
C GLU A 165 -14.83 7.44 -3.43
N MET A 166 -14.55 6.84 -2.26
CA MET A 166 -14.68 7.52 -0.97
C MET A 166 -13.71 8.69 -0.93
N ASP A 167 -14.19 9.83 -0.41
CA ASP A 167 -13.34 10.91 0.11
C ASP A 167 -12.55 10.32 1.29
N THR A 168 -11.49 9.57 0.99
CA THR A 168 -10.70 8.87 1.99
C THR A 168 -10.16 9.88 2.99
N LEU A 169 -10.23 9.54 4.28
CA LEU A 169 -9.43 10.16 5.35
C LEU A 169 -8.09 10.63 4.77
N PRO A 170 -7.70 11.90 4.98
CA PRO A 170 -6.63 12.51 4.22
C PRO A 170 -5.37 11.65 4.33
N ARG A 171 -5.00 11.03 3.19
CA ARG A 171 -3.63 10.55 2.94
C ARG A 171 -2.73 11.73 3.32
N ALA A 172 -1.69 11.49 4.11
CA ALA A 172 -0.84 12.57 4.63
C ALA A 172 -0.49 13.54 3.49
N ILE A 173 -1.00 14.77 3.58
CA ILE A 173 -0.72 15.81 2.61
C ILE A 173 0.61 16.42 3.04
N PHE A 174 1.61 16.29 2.19
CA PHE A 174 2.91 16.92 2.44
C PHE A 174 2.92 18.29 1.82
N THR A 175 2.82 19.31 2.66
CA THR A 175 3.00 20.69 2.24
C THR A 175 4.50 20.98 2.24
N MET A 176 5.06 21.23 1.06
CA MET A 176 6.49 21.48 0.87
C MET A 176 6.72 22.95 0.53
N ARG A 177 7.36 23.70 1.42
CA ARG A 177 7.61 25.14 1.23
C ARG A 177 9.07 25.50 1.48
N GLY A 178 9.65 26.26 0.56
CA GLY A 178 11.01 26.76 0.67
C GLY A 178 12.09 25.78 0.19
N PRO A 179 13.36 26.20 0.28
CA PRO A 179 14.48 25.41 -0.18
C PRO A 179 14.67 24.15 0.67
N HIS A 180 15.06 23.04 0.03
CA HIS A 180 15.29 21.74 0.67
C HIS A 180 14.05 21.06 1.26
N ALA A 181 12.85 21.58 0.98
CA ALA A 181 11.61 20.88 1.29
C ALA A 181 11.48 19.60 0.45
N GLY A 182 11.06 18.52 1.09
CA GLY A 182 10.90 17.22 0.48
C GLY A 182 10.83 16.10 1.51
N LEU A 183 10.49 14.91 1.06
CA LEU A 183 10.73 13.69 1.83
C LEU A 183 12.03 13.04 1.38
N ILE A 184 12.81 12.62 2.35
CA ILE A 184 14.00 11.81 2.15
C ILE A 184 13.67 10.41 2.65
N VAL A 185 13.69 9.44 1.74
CA VAL A 185 13.47 8.03 2.03
C VAL A 185 14.82 7.31 1.96
N PRO A 186 15.15 6.41 2.91
CA PRO A 186 16.38 5.64 2.89
C PRO A 186 16.56 4.85 1.57
N SER A 187 17.77 4.88 1.02
CA SER A 187 18.12 4.24 -0.25
C SER A 187 18.34 2.72 -0.15
N GLU A 188 18.12 2.13 1.02
CA GLU A 188 18.36 0.70 1.28
C GLU A 188 17.50 -0.20 0.38
N HIS A 189 16.43 0.35 -0.17
CA HIS A 189 15.58 -0.32 -1.16
C HIS A 189 15.94 0.10 -2.59
N GLN A 190 16.17 -0.90 -3.44
CA GLN A 190 16.35 -0.69 -4.88
C GLN A 190 15.04 -0.20 -5.52
N LEU A 191 14.92 1.13 -5.68
CA LEU A 191 13.79 1.79 -6.36
C LEU A 191 13.78 1.51 -7.88
N LEU A 192 14.95 1.28 -8.47
CA LEU A 192 15.12 1.08 -9.91
C LEU A 192 15.39 -0.38 -10.22
N THR A 193 14.56 -0.98 -11.07
CA THR A 193 14.69 -2.38 -11.48
C THR A 193 15.38 -2.51 -12.84
N LYS A 194 15.78 -3.73 -13.23
CA LYS A 194 16.24 -4.02 -14.59
C LYS A 194 15.15 -3.90 -15.66
N ARG A 195 13.87 -3.71 -15.30
CA ARG A 195 12.75 -3.63 -16.25
C ARG A 195 12.15 -2.23 -16.37
N GLY A 196 12.46 -1.34 -15.44
CA GLY A 196 11.85 -0.01 -15.37
C GLY A 196 11.37 0.35 -13.97
N TYR A 197 10.71 1.50 -13.89
CA TYR A 197 9.95 1.95 -12.74
C TYR A 197 8.72 2.73 -13.17
N SER A 198 7.78 2.85 -12.23
CA SER A 198 6.68 3.80 -12.29
C SER A 198 6.70 4.62 -11.00
N CYS A 199 6.59 5.94 -11.11
CA CYS A 199 6.47 6.84 -9.97
C CYS A 199 5.17 7.64 -10.12
N SER A 200 4.32 7.59 -9.09
CA SER A 200 3.01 8.22 -9.10
C SER A 200 2.72 8.95 -7.80
N PHE A 201 2.14 10.14 -7.90
CA PHE A 201 1.69 10.93 -6.75
C PHE A 201 0.58 11.89 -7.17
N GLY A 202 -0.24 12.31 -6.21
CA GLY A 202 -1.13 13.46 -6.35
C GLY A 202 -0.38 14.74 -6.07
N ILE A 203 -0.55 15.75 -6.91
CA ILE A 203 0.12 17.05 -6.76
C ILE A 203 -0.87 18.20 -6.93
N HIS A 204 -0.71 19.20 -6.07
CA HIS A 204 -1.33 20.51 -6.17
C HIS A 204 -0.21 21.55 -6.01
N LEU A 205 -0.13 22.54 -6.90
CA LEU A 205 0.93 23.54 -6.90
C LEU A 205 0.48 24.83 -6.22
N ASP A 206 1.35 25.37 -5.38
CA ASP A 206 1.27 26.74 -4.90
C ASP A 206 2.04 27.62 -5.91
N THR A 207 1.41 28.66 -6.44
CA THR A 207 1.74 29.37 -7.70
C THR A 207 3.07 30.14 -7.72
N SER A 208 3.95 29.94 -6.73
CA SER A 208 5.15 30.75 -6.51
C SER A 208 6.48 30.13 -6.95
N ALA A 209 6.53 28.83 -7.26
CA ALA A 209 7.80 28.15 -7.54
C ALA A 209 8.12 28.07 -9.03
N ALA A 210 9.26 28.65 -9.45
CA ALA A 210 9.75 28.57 -10.83
C ALA A 210 10.22 27.16 -11.24
N VAL A 211 10.72 26.39 -10.27
CA VAL A 211 11.16 25.01 -10.44
C VAL A 211 10.63 24.17 -9.28
N VAL A 212 9.97 23.06 -9.59
CA VAL A 212 9.40 22.14 -8.61
C VAL A 212 10.01 20.75 -8.80
N PRO A 213 10.98 20.35 -7.97
CA PRO A 213 11.49 18.98 -7.96
C PRO A 213 10.38 18.00 -7.57
N LEU A 214 10.21 16.93 -8.34
CA LEU A 214 9.19 15.91 -8.07
C LEU A 214 9.79 14.69 -7.38
N TYR A 215 10.89 14.16 -7.92
CA TYR A 215 11.67 13.11 -7.28
C TYR A 215 13.11 13.11 -7.78
N SER A 216 14.00 12.51 -6.99
CA SER A 216 15.37 12.21 -7.36
C SER A 216 15.76 10.82 -6.86
N PHE A 217 15.85 9.86 -7.78
CA PHE A 217 16.37 8.52 -7.52
C PHE A 217 17.81 8.45 -8.00
N ARG A 218 18.68 9.21 -7.32
CA ARG A 218 20.11 9.25 -7.61
C ARG A 218 20.89 8.58 -6.49
N GLY A 219 21.85 7.75 -6.88
CA GLY A 219 22.80 7.15 -5.94
C GLY A 219 23.78 8.19 -5.40
N GLN A 220 24.61 7.79 -4.44
CA GLN A 220 25.65 8.67 -3.85
C GLN A 220 26.64 9.21 -4.89
N ASN A 221 26.85 8.47 -5.99
CA ASN A 221 27.67 8.88 -7.12
C ASN A 221 26.97 9.86 -8.09
N GLY A 222 25.74 10.28 -7.79
CA GLY A 222 24.97 11.23 -8.60
C GLY A 222 24.32 10.65 -9.86
N HIS A 223 24.55 9.38 -10.18
CA HIS A 223 23.88 8.69 -11.28
C HIS A 223 22.43 8.38 -10.91
N GLY A 224 21.54 8.32 -11.89
CA GLY A 224 20.15 7.91 -11.72
C GLY A 224 19.19 8.75 -12.52
N VAL A 225 17.97 8.89 -12.00
CA VAL A 225 16.89 9.63 -12.66
C VAL A 225 16.26 10.64 -11.72
N SER A 226 15.79 11.73 -12.28
CA SER A 226 15.08 12.77 -11.55
C SER A 226 14.04 13.40 -12.45
N ALA A 227 12.92 13.83 -11.86
CA ALA A 227 11.92 14.61 -12.55
C ALA A 227 11.68 15.93 -11.81
N LEU A 228 11.43 16.99 -12.58
CA LEU A 228 11.08 18.31 -12.07
C LEU A 228 10.13 19.01 -13.04
N LEU A 229 9.34 19.95 -12.54
CA LEU A 229 8.63 20.94 -13.34
C LEU A 229 9.50 22.19 -13.43
N GLU A 230 9.68 22.74 -14.62
CA GLU A 230 10.45 23.97 -14.87
C GLU A 230 9.66 24.85 -15.84
N GLY A 231 9.16 25.99 -15.34
CA GLY A 231 8.27 26.84 -16.12
C GLY A 231 7.04 26.09 -16.61
N LYS A 232 6.94 25.83 -17.93
CA LYS A 232 5.80 25.16 -18.59
C LYS A 232 6.10 23.73 -19.04
N THR A 233 7.19 23.14 -18.56
CA THR A 233 7.63 21.80 -19.00
C THR A 233 7.84 20.87 -17.81
N LEU A 234 7.53 19.59 -18.04
CA LEU A 234 7.98 18.50 -17.19
C LEU A 234 9.31 18.00 -17.76
N VAL A 235 10.37 18.08 -16.97
CA VAL A 235 11.71 17.67 -17.37
C VAL A 235 12.08 16.39 -16.64
N VAL A 236 12.29 15.30 -17.39
CA VAL A 236 12.80 14.04 -16.86
C VAL A 236 14.24 13.87 -17.31
N LYS A 237 15.15 13.78 -16.34
CA LYS A 237 16.60 13.69 -16.56
C LYS A 237 17.11 12.33 -16.15
N MET A 238 17.96 11.75 -16.98
CA MET A 238 18.77 10.57 -16.67
C MET A 238 20.25 10.99 -16.67
N VAL A 239 20.95 10.63 -15.59
CA VAL A 239 22.38 10.84 -15.41
C VAL A 239 23.03 9.47 -15.30
N ALA A 240 23.92 9.14 -16.23
CA ALA A 240 24.69 7.90 -16.23
C ALA A 240 26.16 8.17 -15.89
N GLY A 241 26.93 7.09 -15.83
CA GLY A 241 28.39 7.13 -15.69
C GLY A 241 29.05 8.09 -16.69
N GLN A 242 30.22 8.61 -16.29
CA GLN A 242 31.10 9.42 -17.14
C GLN A 242 30.47 10.76 -17.61
N GLY A 243 29.52 11.30 -16.86
CA GLY A 243 28.92 12.62 -17.14
C GLY A 243 27.88 12.61 -18.27
N VAL A 244 27.44 11.45 -18.73
CA VAL A 244 26.37 11.34 -19.73
C VAL A 244 25.05 11.78 -19.11
N VAL A 245 24.49 12.86 -19.64
CA VAL A 245 23.18 13.39 -19.23
C VAL A 245 22.24 13.36 -20.42
N GLN A 246 21.11 12.69 -20.27
CA GLN A 246 19.99 12.77 -21.21
C GLN A 246 18.80 13.42 -20.51
N LYS A 247 18.04 14.24 -21.25
CA LYS A 247 16.79 14.82 -20.76
C LYS A 247 15.71 14.72 -21.81
N VAL A 248 14.48 14.58 -21.34
CA VAL A 248 13.27 14.74 -22.13
C VAL A 248 12.46 15.88 -21.51
N GLU A 249 12.04 16.80 -22.36
CA GLU A 249 11.16 17.91 -22.01
C GLU A 249 9.78 17.60 -22.57
N VAL A 250 8.80 17.50 -21.68
CA VAL A 250 7.41 17.25 -22.03
C VAL A 250 6.66 18.57 -21.92
N PRO A 251 6.03 19.06 -23.00
CA PRO A 251 5.15 20.22 -22.91
C PRO A 251 4.04 19.98 -21.89
N PHE A 252 3.93 20.85 -20.89
CA PHE A 252 3.10 20.58 -19.70
C PHE A 252 2.26 21.77 -19.23
N ALA A 253 2.22 22.85 -20.02
CA ALA A 253 1.57 24.12 -19.68
C ALA A 253 0.13 23.96 -19.14
N CYS A 254 -0.73 23.26 -19.89
CA CYS A 254 -2.14 23.08 -19.52
C CYS A 254 -2.32 22.25 -18.23
N TYR A 255 -1.37 21.37 -17.92
CA TYR A 255 -1.41 20.55 -16.71
C TYR A 255 -0.89 21.31 -15.50
N ILE A 256 0.07 22.23 -15.67
CA ILE A 256 0.52 23.12 -14.60
C ILE A 256 -0.62 24.06 -14.18
N GLU A 257 -1.27 24.72 -15.14
CA GLU A 257 -2.45 25.56 -14.88
C GLU A 257 -3.60 24.77 -14.22
N LYS A 258 -3.66 23.45 -14.45
CA LYS A 258 -4.60 22.57 -13.78
C LYS A 258 -4.16 22.27 -12.34
N MET A 259 -2.89 21.93 -12.14
CA MET A 259 -2.29 21.65 -10.81
C MET A 259 -2.36 22.84 -9.85
N GLU A 260 -2.42 24.07 -10.36
CA GLU A 260 -2.62 25.29 -9.56
C GLU A 260 -4.06 25.50 -9.08
N ARG A 261 -5.04 24.82 -9.71
CA ARG A 261 -6.46 24.96 -9.42
C ARG A 261 -7.04 23.75 -8.67
N GLU A 262 -6.55 22.57 -8.98
CA GLU A 262 -7.06 21.31 -8.44
C GLU A 262 -5.96 20.25 -8.33
N TRP A 263 -6.23 19.22 -7.53
CA TRP A 263 -5.35 18.06 -7.41
C TRP A 263 -5.27 17.30 -8.73
N VAL A 264 -4.05 16.98 -9.14
CA VAL A 264 -3.78 16.23 -10.36
C VAL A 264 -2.99 14.97 -10.03
N HIS A 265 -3.38 13.84 -10.60
CA HIS A 265 -2.63 12.60 -10.48
C HIS A 265 -1.60 12.52 -11.61
N LEU A 266 -0.31 12.57 -11.25
CA LEU A 266 0.80 12.42 -12.18
C LEU A 266 1.42 11.03 -12.02
N CYS A 267 1.62 10.33 -13.13
CA CYS A 267 2.37 9.08 -13.17
C CYS A 267 3.41 9.10 -14.30
N ILE A 268 4.66 8.82 -13.95
CA ILE A 268 5.79 8.74 -14.88
C ILE A 268 6.26 7.30 -14.92
N VAL A 269 6.22 6.69 -16.11
CA VAL A 269 6.63 5.31 -16.37
C VAL A 269 7.86 5.31 -17.25
N HIS A 270 8.96 4.76 -16.76
CA HIS A 270 10.22 4.62 -17.51
C HIS A 270 10.55 3.14 -17.64
N ALA A 271 10.34 2.60 -18.83
CA ALA A 271 10.49 1.17 -19.12
C ALA A 271 11.82 0.90 -19.82
N LYS A 272 12.60 -0.03 -19.25
CA LYS A 272 13.81 -0.55 -19.90
C LYS A 272 13.42 -1.56 -20.98
N LYS A 273 13.88 -1.35 -22.22
CA LYS A 273 13.63 -2.25 -23.35
C LYS A 273 14.95 -2.88 -23.78
N MET A 274 14.96 -4.19 -23.97
CA MET A 274 16.20 -4.90 -24.37
C MET A 274 16.52 -4.76 -25.85
N VAL A 275 15.48 -4.66 -26.71
CA VAL A 275 15.62 -4.68 -28.18
C VAL A 275 15.31 -3.32 -28.81
N PHE A 276 14.48 -2.51 -28.14
CA PHE A 276 14.08 -1.18 -28.59
C PHE A 276 14.68 -0.11 -27.69
N ARG A 277 14.62 1.15 -28.11
CA ARG A 277 14.96 2.27 -27.23
C ARG A 277 14.06 2.26 -25.99
N ASP A 278 14.66 2.57 -24.86
CA ASP A 278 13.96 2.72 -23.59
C ASP A 278 12.86 3.78 -23.71
N LYS A 279 11.72 3.50 -23.07
CA LYS A 279 10.48 4.26 -23.27
C LYS A 279 10.13 5.05 -22.02
N LEU A 280 9.82 6.33 -22.19
CA LEU A 280 9.24 7.19 -21.18
C LEU A 280 7.79 7.49 -21.56
N THR A 281 6.87 7.21 -20.65
CA THR A 281 5.45 7.54 -20.80
C THR A 281 5.00 8.36 -19.59
N VAL A 282 4.31 9.47 -19.85
CA VAL A 282 3.71 10.30 -18.80
C VAL A 282 2.20 10.20 -18.90
N PHE A 283 1.58 10.00 -17.73
CA PHE A 283 0.14 9.96 -17.56
C PHE A 283 -0.30 11.07 -16.62
N VAL A 284 -1.39 11.74 -16.99
CA VAL A 284 -2.08 12.71 -16.14
C VAL A 284 -3.52 12.27 -16.01
N ASP A 285 -3.98 12.10 -14.77
CA ASP A 285 -5.32 11.62 -14.44
C ASP A 285 -5.69 10.34 -15.21
N GLY A 286 -4.72 9.43 -15.30
CA GLY A 286 -4.86 8.14 -15.99
C GLY A 286 -4.76 8.20 -17.52
N LYS A 287 -4.72 9.40 -18.13
CA LYS A 287 -4.59 9.56 -19.60
C LYS A 287 -3.13 9.72 -19.99
N SER A 288 -2.69 9.01 -21.03
CA SER A 288 -1.34 9.17 -21.56
C SER A 288 -1.22 10.50 -22.31
N VAL A 289 -0.32 11.37 -21.85
CA VAL A 289 -0.12 12.72 -22.41
C VAL A 289 1.21 12.83 -23.17
N PHE A 290 2.12 11.90 -22.92
CA PHE A 290 3.41 11.84 -23.61
C PHE A 290 3.89 10.41 -23.74
N ASN A 291 4.49 10.11 -24.90
CA ASN A 291 5.25 8.89 -25.16
C ASN A 291 6.51 9.28 -25.94
N GLY A 292 7.66 8.99 -25.35
CA GLY A 292 8.95 9.26 -25.98
C GLY A 292 10.03 8.32 -25.47
N ASN A 293 11.27 8.66 -25.78
CA ASN A 293 12.41 7.81 -25.47
C ASN A 293 13.37 8.56 -24.55
N LEU A 294 13.80 7.91 -23.48
CA LEU A 294 14.81 8.40 -22.56
C LEU A 294 15.65 7.19 -22.16
N GLY A 295 16.98 7.26 -22.28
CA GLY A 295 17.85 6.17 -21.86
C GLY A 295 17.62 5.79 -20.40
N TYR A 296 17.74 4.51 -20.07
CA TYR A 296 17.53 4.01 -18.72
C TYR A 296 18.87 3.91 -17.96
N PRO A 297 18.96 4.40 -16.71
CA PRO A 297 20.20 4.31 -15.93
C PRO A 297 20.54 2.84 -15.65
N ASP A 298 21.82 2.51 -15.53
CA ASP A 298 22.20 1.17 -15.09
C ASP A 298 21.89 1.00 -13.59
N PRO A 299 20.96 0.09 -13.20
CA PRO A 299 20.64 -0.15 -11.80
C PRO A 299 21.85 -0.56 -10.96
N LEU A 300 22.87 -1.18 -11.56
CA LEU A 300 24.10 -1.57 -10.86
C LEU A 300 24.97 -0.37 -10.52
N MET A 301 24.91 0.70 -11.31
CA MET A 301 25.62 1.94 -11.05
C MET A 301 24.93 2.79 -9.98
N LEU A 302 23.78 2.37 -9.47
CA LEU A 302 23.00 3.09 -8.45
C LEU A 302 23.20 2.53 -7.04
N VAL A 303 23.79 1.34 -6.93
CA VAL A 303 24.00 0.64 -5.67
C VAL A 303 25.43 0.07 -5.67
N GLU A 304 26.29 0.57 -4.80
CA GLU A 304 27.50 -0.16 -4.45
C GLU A 304 27.06 -1.46 -3.73
N ASN A 305 27.36 -2.60 -4.34
CA ASN A 305 27.27 -3.94 -3.72
C ASN A 305 25.87 -4.45 -3.32
N ALA A 306 25.02 -4.73 -4.30
CA ALA A 306 23.93 -5.69 -4.11
C ALA A 306 23.84 -6.65 -5.30
N GLY A 307 24.66 -7.71 -5.27
CA GLY A 307 24.47 -8.85 -6.15
C GLY A 307 23.18 -9.56 -5.79
N LEU A 308 22.23 -9.70 -6.72
CA LEU A 308 21.24 -10.78 -6.75
C LEU A 308 20.38 -10.72 -8.02
N THR A 309 19.90 -11.90 -8.39
CA THR A 309 19.58 -12.37 -9.75
C THR A 309 18.10 -12.31 -10.13
N ASP A 310 17.20 -11.85 -9.26
CA ASP A 310 15.78 -11.82 -9.60
C ASP A 310 15.04 -10.67 -8.94
N LYS A 311 14.50 -9.74 -9.74
CA LYS A 311 13.69 -8.60 -9.27
C LYS A 311 12.72 -8.13 -10.36
N SER A 312 11.64 -8.88 -10.57
CA SER A 312 10.43 -8.33 -11.18
C SER A 312 9.35 -8.16 -10.10
N LYS A 313 8.78 -6.95 -10.02
CA LYS A 313 7.70 -6.51 -9.08
C LYS A 313 8.14 -5.98 -7.70
N PHE A 314 9.01 -4.97 -7.68
CA PHE A 314 9.08 -4.06 -6.53
C PHE A 314 8.10 -2.91 -6.77
N CYS A 315 6.92 -2.98 -6.14
CA CYS A 315 6.13 -1.79 -5.88
C CYS A 315 6.67 -1.19 -4.58
N PHE A 316 7.32 -0.03 -4.68
CA PHE A 316 7.65 0.77 -3.51
C PHE A 316 6.49 1.76 -3.34
N CYS A 317 5.70 1.55 -2.30
CA CYS A 317 4.66 2.49 -1.87
C CYS A 317 5.15 3.09 -0.57
N TYR A 318 5.35 4.39 -0.53
CA TYR A 318 5.63 5.07 0.73
C TYR A 318 4.31 5.57 1.29
N ASP A 319 3.89 4.98 2.39
CA ASP A 319 2.70 5.39 3.11
C ASP A 319 3.12 6.03 4.42
N ALA A 320 2.94 7.34 4.51
CA ALA A 320 3.35 8.13 5.66
C ALA A 320 2.16 8.77 6.37
N ARG A 321 1.11 7.99 6.58
CA ARG A 321 0.00 8.34 7.48
C ARG A 321 0.43 8.65 8.92
N SER A 322 1.65 8.30 9.33
CA SER A 322 2.21 8.61 10.65
C SER A 322 3.53 9.36 10.53
N CYS A 323 3.55 10.63 10.93
CA CYS A 323 4.76 11.44 11.02
C CYS A 323 4.88 12.09 12.41
N ASP A 324 6.05 11.97 13.03
CA ASP A 324 6.44 12.76 14.18
C ASP A 324 7.07 14.07 13.68
N GLN A 325 6.26 15.14 13.64
CA GLN A 325 6.73 16.46 13.18
C GLN A 325 7.85 17.03 14.06
N LYS A 326 7.88 16.71 15.36
CA LYS A 326 8.93 17.19 16.28
C LYS A 326 10.26 16.51 15.99
N LYS A 327 10.24 15.21 15.74
CA LYS A 327 11.43 14.43 15.36
C LYS A 327 11.76 14.51 13.87
N ARG A 328 10.87 15.09 13.06
CA ARG A 328 10.95 15.14 11.59
C ARG A 328 11.07 13.75 10.95
N VAL A 329 10.42 12.75 11.54
CA VAL A 329 10.42 11.36 11.04
C VAL A 329 9.02 11.01 10.54
N CYS A 330 8.94 10.38 9.38
CA CYS A 330 7.72 9.80 8.85
C CYS A 330 7.86 8.29 8.80
N TYR A 331 7.02 7.61 9.55
CA TYR A 331 7.03 6.16 9.67
C TYR A 331 6.38 5.55 8.45
N ASP A 332 7.09 4.62 7.83
CA ASP A 332 6.57 3.85 6.71
C ASP A 332 5.57 2.81 7.22
N VAL A 333 4.28 3.08 7.02
CA VAL A 333 3.21 2.16 7.43
C VAL A 333 2.90 1.10 6.36
N SER A 334 3.59 1.13 5.22
CA SER A 334 3.42 0.14 4.13
C SER A 334 4.07 -1.22 4.44
N GLY A 335 4.83 -1.31 5.54
CA GLY A 335 5.52 -2.52 5.97
C GLY A 335 6.86 -2.77 5.26
N ASN A 336 7.41 -1.78 4.54
CA ASN A 336 8.76 -1.86 3.98
C ASN A 336 9.83 -1.36 4.95
N ASP A 337 9.45 -0.93 6.16
CA ASP A 337 10.33 -0.39 7.20
C ASP A 337 11.21 0.78 6.72
N CYS A 338 10.74 1.47 5.66
CA CYS A 338 11.49 2.53 5.00
C CYS A 338 11.18 3.89 5.62
N HIS A 339 11.41 4.06 6.92
CA HIS A 339 11.09 5.31 7.62
C HIS A 339 11.81 6.50 6.97
N GLY A 340 11.05 7.50 6.56
CA GLY A 340 11.54 8.70 5.91
C GLY A 340 11.80 9.82 6.92
N SER A 341 12.50 10.85 6.46
CA SER A 341 12.68 12.09 7.20
C SER A 341 12.10 13.27 6.43
N LEU A 342 11.50 14.22 7.16
CA LEU A 342 10.98 15.46 6.60
C LEU A 342 12.13 16.46 6.42
N GLY A 343 12.41 16.83 5.17
CA GLY A 343 13.33 17.92 4.84
C GLY A 343 12.82 19.27 5.37
N PRO A 344 13.71 20.27 5.56
CA PRO A 344 13.32 21.60 6.06
C PRO A 344 12.15 22.21 5.28
N GLY A 345 11.20 22.86 5.97
CA GLY A 345 10.05 23.48 5.30
C GLY A 345 8.98 22.50 4.79
N THR A 346 9.11 21.21 5.08
CA THR A 346 8.04 20.22 4.89
C THR A 346 7.22 20.05 6.16
N SER A 347 5.90 20.18 6.04
CA SER A 347 4.93 19.75 7.04
C SER A 347 4.10 18.57 6.51
N ALA A 348 3.66 17.72 7.44
CA ALA A 348 2.77 16.62 7.16
C ALA A 348 1.43 16.93 7.79
N ASP A 349 0.46 17.31 6.96
CA ASP A 349 -0.89 17.63 7.41
C ASP A 349 -1.69 16.33 7.29
N GLY A 350 -1.91 15.65 8.42
CA GLY A 350 -3.07 14.78 8.52
C GLY A 350 -4.25 15.73 8.49
N GLY A 351 -5.07 15.70 7.43
CA GLY A 351 -6.09 16.72 7.12
C GLY A 351 -7.25 16.87 8.12
N LEU A 352 -6.95 16.91 9.41
CA LEU A 352 -7.68 17.60 10.44
C LEU A 352 -6.88 18.85 10.81
N SER A 353 -6.84 19.85 9.93
CA SER A 353 -6.75 21.22 10.44
C SER A 353 -8.08 21.51 11.14
N PRO A 354 -8.11 21.94 12.41
CA PRO A 354 -9.33 22.50 12.97
C PRO A 354 -9.66 23.75 12.15
N SER A 355 -10.88 23.76 11.61
CA SER A 355 -11.62 24.91 11.06
C SER A 355 -10.95 26.28 11.25
N ALA A 356 -10.70 26.97 10.14
CA ALA A 356 -10.74 28.43 10.08
C ALA A 356 -12.15 28.86 9.64
#